data_AF-A0A379TAA9-F1
#
_entry.id   AF-A0A379TAA9-F1
#
_cell.length_a   1.000
_cell.length_b   1.000
_cell.length_c   1.000
_cell.angle_alpha   90.00
_cell.angle_beta   90.00
_cell.angle_gamma   90.00
#
_symmetry.space_group_name_H-M   'P 1'
#
loop_
_entity.id
_entity.type
_entity.pdbx_description
1 polymer ?
#
loop_
_entity_poly.entity_id
_entity_poly.type
_entity_poly.pdbx_seq_one_letter_code
_entity_poly.pdbx_strand_id
1 'polypeptide(L)' 'MNIKTVEDLFIHLLSDTYSAEKQLTKALPKLARATSNEKLSQAFQSHLEETQGSDLNVLIRSSNLNLALN' A
#
# COMPACT_ATOMS: atom_id res chain seq x y z
N MET A 1 -3.76 -9.21 19.65
CA MET A 1 -2.43 -8.84 19.12
C MET A 1 -1.40 -9.33 20.14
N ASN A 2 -0.49 -10.21 19.76
CA ASN A 2 0.53 -10.77 20.66
C ASN A 2 1.92 -10.49 20.07
N ILE A 3 2.34 -9.23 20.16
CA ILE A 3 3.64 -8.76 19.69
C ILE A 3 4.65 -9.12 20.79
N LYS A 4 5.60 -10.00 20.48
CA LYS A 4 6.59 -10.47 21.46
C LYS A 4 7.97 -9.88 21.22
N THR A 5 8.26 -9.48 19.98
CA THR A 5 9.55 -8.92 19.58
C THR A 5 9.40 -7.66 18.74
N VAL A 6 10.52 -6.93 18.54
CA VAL A 6 10.56 -5.76 17.66
C VAL A 6 10.37 -6.18 16.21
N GLU A 7 10.84 -7.37 15.84
CA GLU A 7 10.63 -7.99 14.54
C GLU A 7 9.15 -8.26 14.27
N ASP A 8 8.40 -8.77 15.26
CA ASP A 8 6.95 -8.97 15.14
C ASP A 8 6.23 -7.63 14.90
N LEU A 9 6.65 -6.58 15.62
CA LEU A 9 6.10 -5.24 15.45
C LEU A 9 6.41 -4.69 14.06
N PHE A 10 7.63 -4.88 13.57
CA PHE A 10 8.04 -4.44 12.24
C PHE A 10 7.21 -5.14 11.14
N ILE A 11 7.04 -6.46 11.23
CA ILE A 11 6.22 -7.23 10.28
C ILE A 11 4.76 -6.76 10.33
N HIS A 12 4.22 -6.51 11.52
CA HIS A 12 2.86 -6.02 11.68
C HIS A 12 2.66 -4.65 11.01
N LEU A 13 3.52 -3.69 11.29
CA LEU A 13 3.46 -2.35 10.71
C LEU A 13 3.60 -2.38 9.18
N LEU A 14 4.47 -3.28 8.69
CA LEU A 14 4.66 -3.49 7.27
C LEU A 14 3.38 -4.07 6.61
N SER A 15 2.73 -5.03 7.26
CA SER A 15 1.45 -5.62 6.82
C SER A 15 0.29 -4.61 6.85
N ASP A 16 0.24 -3.75 7.87
CA ASP A 16 -0.77 -2.69 7.98
C ASP A 16 -0.59 -1.65 6.87
N THR A 17 0.65 -1.22 6.64
CA THR A 17 0.98 -0.26 5.57
C THR A 17 0.61 -0.83 4.20
N TYR A 18 0.93 -2.10 3.94
CA TYR A 18 0.49 -2.81 2.73
C TYR A 18 -1.03 -2.83 2.57
N SER A 19 -1.74 -3.13 3.65
CA SER A 19 -3.20 -3.17 3.64
C SER A 19 -3.80 -1.78 3.37
N ALA A 20 -3.16 -0.71 3.86
CA ALA A 20 -3.54 0.67 3.57
C ALA A 20 -3.31 1.03 2.09
N GLU A 21 -2.15 0.69 1.52
CA GLU A 21 -1.86 0.92 0.09
C GLU A 21 -2.85 0.19 -0.82
N LYS A 22 -3.18 -1.06 -0.50
CA LYS A 22 -4.18 -1.85 -1.24
C LYS A 22 -5.58 -1.25 -1.17
N GLN A 23 -5.91 -0.55 -0.09
CA GLN A 23 -7.16 0.19 0.03
C GLN A 23 -7.11 1.50 -0.77
N LEU A 24 -5.99 2.24 -0.71
CA LEU A 24 -5.75 3.47 -1.45
C LEU A 24 -5.86 3.25 -2.96
N THR A 25 -5.25 2.20 -3.51
CA THR A 25 -5.36 1.85 -4.95
C THR A 25 -6.80 1.64 -5.41
N LYS A 26 -7.72 1.25 -4.53
CA LYS A 26 -9.16 1.11 -4.83
C LYS A 26 -9.93 2.41 -4.62
N ALA A 27 -9.46 3.27 -3.74
CA ALA A 27 -10.12 4.54 -3.39
C ALA A 27 -9.77 5.66 -4.39
N LEU A 28 -8.50 5.78 -4.78
CA LEU A 28 -8.00 6.83 -5.67
C LEU A 28 -8.74 6.94 -7.01
N PRO A 29 -9.05 5.85 -7.74
CA PRO A 29 -9.86 5.94 -8.97
C PRO A 29 -11.28 6.45 -8.72
N LYS A 30 -11.86 6.15 -7.56
CA LYS A 30 -13.22 6.62 -7.20
C LYS A 30 -13.19 8.12 -6.89
N LEU A 31 -12.15 8.58 -6.18
CA LEU A 31 -11.96 10.00 -5.87
C LEU A 31 -11.69 10.82 -7.13
N ALA A 32 -10.88 10.31 -8.06
CA ALA A 32 -10.61 10.94 -9.36
C ALA A 32 -11.89 11.16 -10.19
N ARG A 33 -12.84 10.22 -10.13
CA ARG A 33 -14.15 10.31 -10.82
C ARG A 33 -15.17 11.19 -10.10
N ALA A 34 -15.05 11.33 -8.78
CA ALA A 34 -15.99 12.10 -7.97
C ALA A 34 -15.72 13.60 -7.97
N THR A 35 -14.48 14.03 -8.25
CA THR A 35 -14.12 15.44 -8.32
C THR A 35 -14.50 16.06 -9.68
N SER A 36 -15.07 17.26 -9.65
CA SER A 36 -15.30 18.10 -10.84
C SER A 36 -14.08 18.96 -11.20
N ASN A 37 -13.08 19.04 -10.34
CA ASN A 37 -11.84 19.77 -10.59
C ASN A 37 -10.83 18.87 -11.33
N GLU A 38 -10.48 19.25 -12.55
CA GLU A 38 -9.58 18.48 -13.42
C GLU A 38 -8.17 18.32 -12.84
N LYS A 39 -7.61 19.36 -12.21
CA LYS A 39 -6.28 19.28 -11.57
C LYS A 39 -6.29 18.29 -10.41
N LEU A 40 -7.36 18.27 -9.63
CA LEU A 40 -7.51 17.34 -8.51
C LEU A 40 -7.73 15.90 -9.01
N SER A 41 -8.46 15.71 -10.11
CA SER A 41 -8.63 14.40 -10.76
C SER A 41 -7.28 13.85 -11.24
N GLN A 42 -6.49 14.68 -11.92
CA GLN A 42 -5.14 14.32 -12.37
C GLN A 42 -4.23 13.99 -11.18
N ALA A 43 -4.27 14.77 -10.09
CA ALA A 43 -3.48 14.47 -8.90
C ALA A 43 -3.81 13.09 -8.30
N PHE A 44 -5.09 12.71 -8.22
CA PHE A 44 -5.48 11.37 -7.77
C PHE A 44 -5.01 10.26 -8.73
N GLN A 45 -5.02 10.53 -10.03
CA GLN A 45 -4.55 9.58 -11.05
C GLN A 45 -3.03 9.39 -10.99
N SER A 46 -2.25 10.47 -10.87
CA SER A 46 -0.80 10.40 -10.68
C SER A 46 -0.44 9.68 -9.37
N HIS A 47 -1.15 9.97 -8.28
CA HIS A 47 -0.89 9.29 -7.01
C HIS A 47 -1.25 7.79 -7.07
N LEU A 48 -2.25 7.40 -7.86
CA LEU A 48 -2.55 5.99 -8.11
C LEU A 48 -1.39 5.29 -8.81
N GLU A 49 -0.79 5.92 -9.82
CA GLU A 49 0.36 5.38 -10.54
C GLU A 49 1.58 5.23 -9.61
N GLU A 50 1.84 6.23 -8.77
CA GLU A 50 2.88 6.14 -7.71
C GLU A 50 2.60 4.99 -6.74
N THR A 51 1.35 4.83 -6.30
CA THR A 51 0.96 3.78 -5.34
C THR A 51 1.05 2.38 -5.99
N GLN A 52 0.72 2.24 -7.29
CA GLN A 52 0.85 0.98 -8.02
C GLN A 52 2.29 0.64 -8.37
N GLY A 53 3.11 1.66 -8.64
CA GLY A 53 4.54 1.53 -8.97
C GLY A 53 5.46 1.45 -7.76
N SER A 54 4.95 1.66 -6.53
CA SER A 54 5.78 1.67 -5.32
C SER A 54 6.40 0.30 -5.03
N ASP A 55 7.72 0.31 -4.84
CA ASP A 55 8.56 -0.85 -4.52
C ASP A 55 8.16 -1.55 -3.21
N LEU A 56 7.32 -0.96 -2.36
CA LEU A 56 6.83 -1.59 -1.13
C LEU A 56 6.05 -2.88 -1.43
N ASN A 57 5.29 -2.93 -2.54
CA ASN A 57 4.63 -4.15 -2.99
C ASN A 57 5.66 -5.26 -3.36
N VAL A 58 6.82 -4.89 -3.92
CA VAL A 58 7.89 -5.81 -4.31
C VAL A 58 8.69 -6.28 -3.09
N LEU A 59 9.00 -5.36 -2.18
CA LEU A 59 9.73 -5.62 -0.95
C LEU A 59 8.94 -6.56 -0.03
N ILE A 60 7.63 -6.37 0.09
CA ILE A 60 6.76 -7.21 0.94
C ILE A 60 6.48 -8.57 0.32
N ARG A 61 6.35 -8.68 -1.02
CA ARG A 61 6.33 -9.98 -1.70
C ARG A 61 7.61 -10.77 -1.44
N SER A 62 8.75 -10.08 -1.48
CA SER A 62 10.06 -10.68 -1.17
C SER A 62 10.18 -11.10 0.30
N SER A 63 9.63 -10.30 1.21
CA SER A 63 9.60 -10.58 2.66
C SER A 63 8.73 -11.81 2.98
N ASN A 64 7.50 -11.86 2.46
CA ASN A 64 6.59 -13.00 2.65
C ASN A 64 7.13 -14.30 2.02
N LEU A 65 7.87 -14.20 0.90
CA LEU A 65 8.52 -15.36 0.29
C LEU A 65 9.62 -15.94 1.21
N ASN A 66 10.34 -15.08 1.93
CA ASN A 66 11.38 -15.48 2.87
C ASN A 66 10.80 -16.12 4.15
N LEU A 67 9.64 -15.65 4.60
CA LEU A 67 8.88 -16.24 5.72
C LEU A 67 8.19 -17.56 5.35
N ALA A 68 7.86 -17.81 4.08
CA ALA A 68 7.25 -19.06 3.62
C ALA A 68 8.26 -20.18 3.31
N LEU A 69 9.56 -19.86 3.29
CA LEU A 69 10.66 -20.77 2.96
C LEU A 69 11.52 -21.18 4.18
N ASN A 70 11.17 -20.70 5.38
CA ASN A 70 11.71 -21.16 6.68
C ASN A 70 10.59 -21.76 7.52
#